data_AF-A0A4Y3WIL4-F1
#
_entry.id   AF-A0A4Y3WIL4-F1
#
_cell.length_a   1.000
_cell.length_b   1.000
_cell.length_c   1.000
_cell.angle_alpha   90.00
_cell.angle_beta   90.00
_cell.angle_gamma   90.00
#
_symmetry.space_group_name_H-M   'P 1'
#
loop_
_entity.id
_entity.type
_entity.pdbx_description
1 polymer ?
#
loop_
_entity_poly.entity_id
_entity_poly.type
_entity_poly.pdbx_seq_one_letter_code
_entity_poly.pdbx_strand_id
1 'polypeptide(L)'
;MSECTDPGTHPEPGSEYLDVDGDGHAETTLIDTDGDGYLDTVLVDVNGDGLTDIGGVDTDADGSIDLVAVDTDHDGIADVAFLDTDHDGRADQVVRAGDGPFPGGSSDPERAS
;
A
#
# COMPACT_ATOMS: atom_id res chain seq x y z
N MET A 1 -0.44 -38.66 28.39
CA MET A 1 -1.22 -38.08 27.29
C MET A 1 -0.24 -37.20 26.56
N SER A 2 0.36 -37.74 25.51
CA SER A 2 1.42 -37.09 24.75
C SER A 2 0.74 -36.22 23.71
N GLU A 3 0.66 -34.92 23.96
CA GLU A 3 0.25 -33.97 22.92
C GLU A 3 1.38 -33.90 21.91
N CYS A 4 1.05 -34.30 20.68
CA CYS A 4 1.92 -34.19 19.53
C CYS A 4 2.20 -32.71 19.34
N THR A 5 3.42 -32.29 19.67
CA THR A 5 4.02 -31.08 19.11
C THR A 5 3.93 -31.22 17.59
N ASP A 6 3.04 -30.46 16.98
CA ASP A 6 2.94 -30.35 15.53
C ASP A 6 4.16 -29.53 15.05
N PRO A 7 5.09 -30.11 14.26
CA PRO A 7 6.22 -29.38 13.72
C PRO A 7 5.84 -28.80 12.35
N GLY A 8 4.75 -28.06 12.30
CA GLY A 8 4.31 -27.32 11.14
C GLY A 8 4.21 -25.87 11.53
N THR A 9 5.21 -25.08 11.15
CA THR A 9 5.03 -23.64 10.92
C THR A 9 3.93 -23.54 9.87
N HIS A 10 2.68 -23.48 10.31
CA HIS A 10 1.55 -23.04 9.51
C HIS A 10 1.52 -21.54 9.74
N PRO A 11 2.02 -20.73 8.79
CA PRO A 11 1.80 -19.30 8.86
C PRO A 11 0.28 -19.12 8.71
N GLU A 12 -0.33 -18.55 9.73
CA GLU A 12 -1.73 -18.12 9.62
C GLU A 12 -1.69 -16.77 8.91
N PRO A 13 -2.64 -16.46 8.01
CA PRO A 13 -2.74 -15.13 7.43
C PRO A 13 -2.79 -14.10 8.56
N GLY A 14 -1.82 -13.19 8.54
CA GLY A 14 -1.50 -12.30 9.63
C GLY A 14 -1.54 -10.85 9.18
N SER A 15 -1.88 -9.94 10.08
CA SER A 15 -1.62 -8.51 9.84
C SER A 15 -0.74 -7.98 10.95
N GLU A 16 0.37 -7.36 10.57
CA GLU A 16 1.25 -6.63 11.48
C GLU A 16 0.98 -5.14 11.35
N TYR A 17 0.89 -4.47 12.47
CA TYR A 17 0.74 -3.02 12.54
C TYR A 17 1.96 -2.47 13.25
N LEU A 18 2.73 -1.66 12.53
CA LEU A 18 3.93 -1.03 13.03
C LEU A 18 3.66 0.46 13.25
N ASP A 19 3.76 0.85 14.50
CA ASP A 19 3.86 2.23 14.98
C ASP A 19 5.36 2.58 15.03
N VAL A 20 5.80 3.40 14.07
CA VAL A 20 7.20 3.78 13.87
C VAL A 20 7.56 4.98 14.73
N ASP A 21 6.62 5.89 14.99
CA ASP A 21 6.88 7.14 15.70
C ASP A 21 6.49 7.11 17.20
N GLY A 22 5.74 6.09 17.60
CA GLY A 22 5.32 5.80 18.97
C GLY A 22 4.11 6.61 19.44
N ASP A 23 3.30 7.15 18.54
CA ASP A 23 2.16 8.00 18.88
C ASP A 23 0.87 7.23 19.19
N GLY A 24 0.85 5.91 18.91
CA GLY A 24 -0.29 5.02 19.13
C GLY A 24 -1.19 4.82 17.90
N HIS A 25 -0.86 5.43 16.76
CA HIS A 25 -1.36 5.06 15.45
C HIS A 25 -0.33 4.16 14.74
N ALA A 26 -0.79 3.39 13.76
CA ALA A 26 0.10 2.50 13.01
C ALA A 26 0.33 3.11 11.64
N GLU A 27 1.52 3.66 11.42
CA GLU A 27 1.89 4.24 10.13
C GLU A 27 2.13 3.16 9.10
N THR A 28 2.38 1.90 9.49
CA THR A 28 2.63 0.81 8.54
C THR A 28 1.81 -0.41 8.90
N THR A 29 0.99 -0.86 7.96
CA THR A 29 0.23 -2.10 8.03
C THR A 29 0.81 -3.09 7.03
N LEU A 30 1.17 -4.28 7.50
CA LEU A 30 1.67 -5.38 6.69
C LEU A 30 0.66 -6.51 6.78
N ILE A 31 0.34 -7.14 5.66
CA ILE A 31 -0.69 -8.19 5.59
C ILE A 31 -0.11 -9.37 4.82
N ASP A 32 -0.10 -10.52 5.47
CA ASP A 32 0.09 -11.86 4.90
C ASP A 32 -1.33 -12.44 4.69
N THR A 33 -1.77 -12.54 3.43
CA THR A 33 -3.12 -12.96 3.10
C THR A 33 -3.21 -14.47 2.85
N ASP A 34 -2.13 -15.09 2.38
CA ASP A 34 -2.12 -16.49 2.00
C ASP A 34 -1.56 -17.43 3.08
N GLY A 35 -0.95 -16.86 4.13
CA GLY A 35 -0.38 -17.58 5.25
C GLY A 35 0.84 -18.39 4.84
N ASP A 36 1.71 -17.84 3.99
CA ASP A 36 2.97 -18.46 3.63
C ASP A 36 4.16 -17.93 4.47
N GLY A 37 3.94 -16.88 5.26
CA GLY A 37 4.90 -16.25 6.15
C GLY A 37 5.70 -15.12 5.50
N TYR A 38 5.41 -14.79 4.23
CA TYR A 38 5.81 -13.57 3.55
C TYR A 38 4.64 -12.58 3.55
N LEU A 39 4.97 -11.31 3.31
CA LEU A 39 4.01 -10.22 3.39
C LEU A 39 3.58 -9.84 1.97
N ASP A 40 2.33 -10.15 1.64
CA ASP A 40 1.75 -9.86 0.32
C ASP A 40 1.38 -8.39 0.15
N THR A 41 1.14 -7.66 1.24
CA THR A 41 0.64 -6.29 1.17
C THR A 41 1.25 -5.42 2.26
N VAL A 42 1.71 -4.24 1.87
CA VAL A 42 2.17 -3.17 2.76
C VAL A 42 1.34 -1.93 2.50
N LEU A 43 0.86 -1.28 3.54
CA LEU A 43 0.16 0.00 3.47
C LEU A 43 0.84 0.93 4.47
N VAL A 44 1.20 2.13 4.04
CA VAL A 44 1.85 3.13 4.87
C VAL A 44 1.00 4.39 4.89
N ASP A 45 0.64 4.84 6.08
CA ASP A 45 -0.01 6.12 6.37
C ASP A 45 1.03 6.99 7.10
N VAL A 46 1.70 7.88 6.37
CA VAL A 46 2.83 8.66 6.90
C VAL A 46 2.33 9.85 7.71
N ASN A 47 1.14 10.37 7.40
CA ASN A 47 0.60 11.58 8.01
C ASN A 47 -0.39 11.29 9.15
N GLY A 48 -0.80 10.04 9.34
CA GLY A 48 -1.71 9.58 10.38
C GLY A 48 -3.16 10.03 10.18
N ASP A 49 -3.57 10.34 8.94
CA ASP A 49 -4.92 10.81 8.63
C ASP A 49 -5.93 9.66 8.41
N GLY A 50 -5.44 8.42 8.37
CA GLY A 50 -6.22 7.20 8.17
C GLY A 50 -6.37 6.81 6.69
N LEU A 51 -5.73 7.53 5.77
CA LEU A 51 -5.58 7.17 4.35
C LEU A 51 -4.19 6.61 4.11
N THR A 52 -4.07 5.77 3.08
CA THR A 52 -2.79 5.15 2.73
C THR A 52 -2.04 6.04 1.75
N ASP A 53 -0.90 6.55 2.18
CA ASP A 53 0.01 7.34 1.36
C ASP A 53 0.87 6.48 0.47
N ILE A 54 1.29 5.30 0.94
CA ILE A 54 2.12 4.38 0.17
C ILE A 54 1.57 2.97 0.31
N GLY A 55 1.12 2.38 -0.79
CA GLY A 55 0.68 0.98 -0.85
C GLY A 55 1.68 0.14 -1.64
N GLY A 56 1.96 -1.06 -1.17
CA GLY A 56 2.75 -2.07 -1.88
C GLY A 56 2.00 -3.39 -1.89
N VAL A 57 1.95 -4.08 -3.02
CA VAL A 57 1.39 -5.43 -3.12
C VAL A 57 2.38 -6.33 -3.85
N ASP A 58 2.74 -7.43 -3.20
CA ASP A 58 3.36 -8.60 -3.79
C ASP A 58 2.24 -9.57 -4.20
N THR A 59 2.10 -9.81 -5.50
CA THR A 59 1.01 -10.62 -6.06
C THR A 59 1.41 -12.07 -6.23
N ASP A 60 2.71 -12.38 -6.27
CA ASP A 60 3.24 -13.72 -6.50
C ASP A 60 3.94 -14.35 -5.29
N ALA A 61 3.99 -13.62 -4.17
CA ALA A 61 4.55 -14.00 -2.88
C ALA A 61 6.03 -14.41 -2.99
N ASP A 62 6.77 -13.80 -3.91
CA ASP A 62 8.21 -14.05 -4.06
C ASP A 62 9.07 -13.25 -3.05
N GLY A 63 8.44 -12.34 -2.30
CA GLY A 63 9.07 -11.43 -1.34
C GLY A 63 9.44 -10.07 -1.92
N SER A 64 9.07 -9.80 -3.17
CA SER A 64 9.28 -8.55 -3.89
C SER A 64 7.93 -7.89 -4.18
N ILE A 65 7.85 -6.57 -4.00
CA ILE A 65 6.62 -5.85 -4.27
C ILE A 65 6.46 -5.62 -5.78
N ASP A 66 5.44 -6.24 -6.37
CA ASP A 66 5.07 -6.08 -7.78
C ASP A 66 4.42 -4.72 -8.07
N LEU A 67 3.65 -4.19 -7.11
CA LEU A 67 2.91 -2.96 -7.29
C LEU A 67 3.18 -2.01 -6.14
N VAL A 68 3.75 -0.84 -6.44
CA VAL A 68 3.92 0.25 -5.46
C VAL A 68 3.10 1.45 -5.88
N ALA A 69 2.09 1.80 -5.10
CA ALA A 69 1.28 2.99 -5.25
C ALA A 69 1.71 4.07 -4.24
N VAL A 70 1.78 5.32 -4.68
CA VAL A 70 2.14 6.49 -3.87
C VAL A 70 1.11 7.58 -4.12
N ASP A 71 0.44 7.97 -3.05
CA ASP A 71 -0.38 9.16 -2.92
C ASP A 71 0.46 10.25 -2.24
N THR A 72 0.71 11.35 -2.94
CA THR A 72 1.52 12.46 -2.43
C THR A 72 0.66 13.62 -1.91
N ASP A 73 -0.60 13.70 -2.34
CA ASP A 73 -1.53 14.76 -1.94
C ASP A 73 -2.51 14.34 -0.84
N HIS A 74 -2.45 13.05 -0.44
CA HIS A 74 -3.15 12.41 0.66
C HIS A 74 -4.68 12.50 0.48
N ASP A 75 -5.14 12.34 -0.77
CA ASP A 75 -6.57 12.36 -1.10
C ASP A 75 -7.21 10.95 -1.09
N GLY A 76 -6.40 9.91 -0.88
CA GLY A 76 -6.76 8.50 -0.88
C GLY A 76 -6.68 7.84 -2.26
N ILE A 77 -6.21 8.57 -3.27
CA ILE A 77 -5.96 8.10 -4.63
C ILE A 77 -4.46 8.22 -4.91
N ALA A 78 -3.86 7.12 -5.35
CA ALA A 78 -2.44 7.14 -5.66
C ALA A 78 -2.13 7.95 -6.92
N ASP A 79 -1.46 9.09 -6.75
CA ASP A 79 -0.87 9.91 -7.81
C ASP A 79 0.02 9.08 -8.77
N VAL A 80 0.81 8.16 -8.23
CA VAL A 80 1.78 7.37 -8.98
C VAL A 80 1.73 5.92 -8.54
N ALA A 81 1.55 5.01 -9.49
CA ALA A 81 1.73 3.59 -9.29
C ALA A 81 2.86 3.05 -10.16
N PHE A 82 3.72 2.25 -9.57
CA PHE A 82 4.81 1.52 -10.18
C PHE A 82 4.38 0.06 -10.25
N LEU A 83 4.44 -0.53 -11.45
CA LEU A 83 4.24 -1.96 -11.67
C LEU A 83 5.57 -2.55 -12.12
N ASP A 84 6.01 -3.57 -11.41
CA ASP A 84 6.98 -4.55 -11.83
C ASP A 84 6.20 -5.76 -12.36
N THR A 85 6.36 -6.07 -13.65
CA THR A 85 5.63 -7.18 -14.30
C THR A 85 6.53 -8.36 -14.64
N ASP A 86 7.84 -8.17 -14.58
CA ASP A 86 8.84 -9.22 -14.79
C ASP A 86 9.50 -9.69 -13.48
N HIS A 87 9.10 -9.08 -12.36
CA HIS A 87 9.47 -9.40 -10.98
C HIS A 87 10.98 -9.37 -10.79
N ASP A 88 11.65 -8.38 -11.42
CA ASP A 88 13.10 -8.18 -11.31
C ASP A 88 13.51 -7.24 -10.15
N GLY A 89 12.51 -6.75 -9.39
CA GLY A 89 12.65 -5.79 -8.31
C GLY A 89 12.72 -4.34 -8.81
N ARG A 90 12.32 -4.09 -10.06
CA ARG A 90 12.28 -2.76 -10.67
C ARG A 90 10.97 -2.58 -11.40
N ALA A 91 10.40 -1.39 -11.23
CA ALA A 91 9.22 -1.01 -11.96
C ALA A 91 9.46 -0.99 -13.48
N ASP A 92 8.75 -1.86 -14.20
CA ASP A 92 8.61 -1.85 -15.64
C ASP A 92 7.75 -0.70 -16.13
N GLN A 93 6.68 -0.41 -15.39
CA GLN A 93 5.66 0.53 -15.76
C GLN A 93 5.43 1.54 -14.63
N VAL A 94 5.27 2.80 -15.04
CA VAL A 94 4.85 3.88 -14.13
C VAL A 94 3.55 4.44 -14.66
N VAL A 95 2.48 4.20 -13.91
CA VAL A 95 1.19 4.84 -14.10
C VAL A 95 1.19 6.10 -13.23
N ARG A 96 0.82 7.23 -13.82
CA ARG A 96 0.55 8.43 -13.05
C ARG A 96 -0.93 8.72 -13.18
N ALA A 97 -1.68 8.52 -12.10
CA ALA A 97 -2.99 9.11 -11.99
C ALA A 97 -2.71 10.61 -11.88
N GLY A 98 -2.85 11.31 -13.00
CA GLY A 98 -2.82 12.75 -12.97
C GLY A 98 -4.10 13.16 -12.26
N ASP A 99 -4.03 13.36 -10.95
CA ASP A 99 -4.97 14.19 -10.21
C ASP A 99 -4.74 15.62 -10.70
N GLY A 100 -5.24 15.84 -11.91
CA GLY A 100 -5.51 17.17 -12.40
C GLY A 100 -6.42 17.80 -11.35
N PRO A 101 -6.12 19.03 -10.89
CA PRO A 101 -6.94 19.67 -9.90
C PRO A 101 -8.37 19.65 -10.41
N PHE A 102 -9.27 18.96 -9.71
CA PHE A 102 -10.69 19.19 -9.91
C PHE A 102 -10.87 20.70 -9.85
N PRO A 103 -11.43 21.35 -10.90
CA PRO A 103 -11.72 22.77 -10.84
C PRO A 103 -12.91 22.99 -9.90
N GLY A 104 -12.67 22.83 -8.60
CA GLY A 104 -13.46 23.40 -7.52
C GLY A 104 -13.20 24.90 -7.38
N GLY A 105 -13.09 25.60 -8.51
CA GLY A 105 -13.04 27.06 -8.57
C GLY A 105 -14.31 27.54 -9.25
N SER A 106 -15.41 27.59 -8.49
CA SER A 106 -16.63 28.28 -8.90
C SER A 106 -16.44 29.81 -8.84
N SER A 107 -15.45 30.33 -9.57
CA SER A 107 -15.21 31.77 -9.68
C SER A 107 -14.62 32.14 -11.03
N ASP A 108 -15.45 32.09 -12.08
CA ASP A 108 -15.33 33.05 -13.19
C ASP A 108 -16.67 33.25 -13.90
N PRO A 109 -17.48 34.25 -13.52
CA PRO A 109 -18.64 34.66 -14.32
C PRO A 109 -18.27 35.55 -15.51
N GLU A 110 -17.00 35.80 -15.81
CA GLU A 110 -16.59 36.69 -16.90
C GLU A 110 -16.03 35.91 -18.10
N ARG A 111 -16.92 35.33 -18.93
CA ARG A 111 -16.77 35.33 -20.40
C ARG A 111 -17.89 34.57 -21.11
N ALA A 112 -18.93 35.30 -21.49
CA ALA A 112 -19.56 35.12 -22.80
C ALA A 112 -19.90 36.52 -23.32
N SER A 113 -19.05 37.02 -24.22
CA SER A 113 -19.31 38.21 -25.05
C SER A 113 -20.30 37.90 -26.15
#